data_AF-A0A2D5UQW1-F1
#
_entry.id   AF-A0A2D5UQW1-F1
#
_cell.length_a   1.000
_cell.length_b   1.000
_cell.length_c   1.000
_cell.angle_alpha   90.00
_cell.angle_beta   90.00
_cell.angle_gamma   90.00
#
_symmetry.space_group_name_H-M   'P 1'
#
loop_
_entity.id
_entity.type
_entity.pdbx_description
1 polymer ?
#
loop_
_entity_poly.entity_id
_entity_poly.type
_entity_poly.pdbx_seq_one_letter_code
_entity_poly.pdbx_strand_id
1 'polypeptide(L)'
;MNIEKLLSQKPAKFTRITAVIGASHDIYGRVAFYISAVNTVMIFGVFYATVIIPTPALSWITLPLFFLMVLSAALVAAVIVWKIIIPQTIAYANYQGYKHDNPIRRDIAEIKQMLQDKGTENGGTPDQEVPE
;
A
#
# COMPACT_ATOMS: atom_id res chain seq x y z
N MET A 1 16.47 26.75 -1.22
CA MET A 1 16.52 25.70 -0.17
C MET A 1 17.88 25.01 -0.23
N ASN A 2 18.62 24.99 0.87
CA ASN A 2 20.02 24.56 0.89
C ASN A 2 20.10 23.03 0.84
N ILE A 3 20.65 22.46 -0.25
CA ILE A 3 20.81 21.01 -0.43
C ILE A 3 21.71 20.41 0.67
N GLU A 4 22.66 21.22 1.17
CA GLU A 4 23.44 20.89 2.36
C GLU A 4 22.59 20.65 3.60
N LYS A 5 21.42 21.29 3.76
CA LYS A 5 20.53 21.06 4.92
C LYS A 5 19.79 19.71 4.84
N LEU A 6 19.51 19.19 3.64
CA LEU A 6 18.90 17.88 3.44
C LEU A 6 19.91 16.74 3.63
N LEU A 7 21.15 16.92 3.17
CA LEU A 7 22.25 15.98 3.42
C LEU A 7 22.81 16.09 4.85
N SER A 8 22.62 17.23 5.51
CA SER A 8 22.93 17.48 6.93
C SER A 8 21.82 17.01 7.89
N GLN A 9 20.67 16.56 7.37
CA GLN A 9 19.65 15.95 8.19
C GLN A 9 20.19 14.61 8.71
N LYS A 10 20.89 14.67 9.85
CA LYS A 10 21.44 13.50 10.55
C LYS A 10 20.37 12.41 10.60
N PRO A 11 20.72 11.14 10.32
CA PRO A 11 19.77 10.05 10.46
C PRO A 11 19.15 10.16 11.86
N ALA A 12 17.82 10.12 11.93
CA ALA A 12 17.10 10.20 13.20
C ALA A 12 17.80 9.28 14.20
N LYS A 13 18.21 9.81 15.36
CA LYS A 13 19.00 9.05 16.34
C LYS A 13 18.25 7.76 16.65
N PHE A 14 18.76 6.64 16.15
CA PHE A 14 18.20 5.33 16.35
C PHE A 14 18.46 4.92 17.80
N THR A 15 17.62 5.40 18.71
CA THR A 15 17.67 5.05 20.12
C THR A 15 17.34 3.56 20.28
N ARG A 16 17.94 2.88 21.28
CA ARG A 16 17.59 1.48 21.60
C ARG A 16 16.09 1.27 21.75
N ILE A 17 15.37 2.25 22.28
CA ILE A 17 13.92 2.22 22.49
C ILE A 17 13.17 2.19 21.14
N THR A 18 13.52 3.06 20.20
CA THR A 18 12.94 3.07 18.85
C THR A 18 13.24 1.79 18.08
N ALA A 19 14.41 1.18 18.29
CA ALA A 19 14.75 -0.11 17.69
C ALA A 19 13.92 -1.27 18.29
N VAL A 20 13.70 -1.26 19.61
CA VAL A 20 12.87 -2.28 20.29
C VAL A 20 11.40 -2.16 19.90
N ILE A 21 10.87 -0.95 19.75
CA ILE A 21 9.51 -0.71 19.26
C ILE A 21 9.36 -1.23 17.82
N GLY A 22 10.32 -0.94 16.94
CA GLY A 22 10.33 -1.45 15.57
C GLY A 22 10.40 -2.98 15.52
N ALA A 23 11.28 -3.60 16.30
CA ALA A 23 11.40 -5.06 16.38
C ALA A 23 10.13 -5.72 16.92
N SER A 24 9.50 -5.13 17.94
CA SER A 24 8.25 -5.63 18.52
C SER A 24 7.09 -5.53 17.53
N HIS A 25 7.03 -4.44 16.77
CA HIS A 25 6.02 -4.26 15.73
C HIS A 25 6.19 -5.27 14.59
N ASP A 26 7.43 -5.55 14.15
CA ASP A 26 7.69 -6.57 13.12
C ASP A 26 7.31 -7.99 13.59
N ILE A 27 7.68 -8.35 14.83
CA ILE A 27 7.29 -9.63 15.43
C ILE A 27 5.77 -9.73 15.55
N TYR A 28 5.12 -8.67 16.04
CA TYR A 28 3.66 -8.64 16.16
C TYR A 28 2.98 -8.76 14.80
N GLY A 29 3.48 -8.08 13.76
CA GLY A 29 2.95 -8.20 12.40
C GLY A 29 3.01 -9.63 11.86
N ARG A 30 4.12 -10.34 12.09
CA ARG A 30 4.28 -11.75 11.69
C ARG A 30 3.35 -12.66 12.47
N VAL A 31 3.28 -12.49 13.79
CA VAL A 31 2.42 -13.30 14.66
C VAL A 31 0.94 -13.05 14.33
N ALA A 32 0.54 -11.80 14.13
CA ALA A 32 -0.82 -11.43 13.75
C ALA A 32 -1.21 -12.03 12.40
N PHE A 33 -0.29 -12.11 11.43
CA PHE A 33 -0.54 -12.79 10.17
C PHE A 33 -0.85 -14.29 10.37
N TYR A 34 -0.04 -15.00 11.18
CA TYR A 34 -0.30 -16.41 11.47
C TYR A 34 -1.61 -16.62 12.24
N ILE A 35 -1.87 -15.80 13.27
CA ILE A 35 -3.12 -15.84 14.02
C ILE A 35 -4.31 -15.57 13.09
N SER A 36 -4.18 -14.61 12.16
CA SER A 36 -5.22 -14.32 11.18
C SER A 36 -5.51 -15.52 10.31
N ALA A 37 -4.49 -16.19 9.76
CA ALA A 37 -4.69 -17.35 8.89
C ALA A 37 -5.41 -18.49 9.63
N VAL A 38 -4.99 -18.80 10.85
CA VAL A 38 -5.61 -19.83 11.70
C VAL A 38 -7.06 -19.44 12.05
N ASN A 39 -7.29 -18.19 12.42
CA ASN A 39 -8.61 -17.68 12.75
C ASN A 39 -9.56 -17.73 11.53
N THR A 40 -9.06 -17.38 10.35
CA THR A 40 -9.80 -17.50 9.08
C THR A 40 -10.21 -18.94 8.82
N VAL A 41 -9.31 -19.92 8.99
CA VAL A 41 -9.64 -21.35 8.83
C VAL A 41 -10.69 -21.80 9.84
N MET A 42 -10.59 -21.36 11.10
CA MET A 42 -11.59 -21.68 12.13
C MET A 42 -12.98 -21.12 11.77
N ILE A 43 -13.07 -19.86 11.38
CA ILE A 43 -14.34 -19.22 10.99
C ILE A 43 -14.98 -19.96 9.82
N PHE A 44 -14.19 -20.29 8.79
CA PHE A 44 -14.69 -21.05 7.64
C PHE A 44 -15.05 -22.49 7.99
N GLY A 45 -14.32 -23.14 8.89
CA GLY A 45 -14.68 -24.47 9.40
C GLY A 45 -16.01 -24.47 10.16
N VAL A 46 -16.24 -23.48 11.02
CA VAL A 46 -17.51 -23.30 11.73
C VAL A 46 -18.65 -23.00 10.75
N PHE A 47 -18.41 -22.15 9.76
CA PHE A 47 -19.40 -21.87 8.71
C PHE A 47 -19.76 -23.13 7.93
N TYR A 48 -18.78 -23.96 7.55
CA TYR A 48 -19.03 -25.22 6.87
C TYR A 48 -19.91 -26.15 7.73
N ALA A 49 -19.58 -26.28 9.01
CA ALA A 49 -20.33 -27.15 9.92
C ALA A 49 -21.76 -26.66 10.19
N THR A 50 -21.97 -25.36 10.28
CA THR A 50 -23.26 -24.77 10.69
C THR A 50 -24.18 -24.40 9.52
N VAL A 51 -23.62 -24.17 8.33
CA VAL A 51 -24.40 -23.73 7.15
C VAL A 51 -24.38 -24.78 6.04
N ILE A 52 -23.20 -25.31 5.69
CA ILE A 52 -23.07 -26.19 4.51
C ILE A 52 -23.58 -27.60 4.80
N ILE A 53 -23.15 -28.23 5.90
CA ILE A 53 -23.59 -29.58 6.30
C ILE A 53 -25.13 -29.69 6.43
N PRO A 54 -25.82 -28.79 7.16
CA PRO A 54 -27.26 -28.94 7.34
C PRO A 54 -28.09 -28.54 6.12
N THR A 55 -27.48 -27.94 5.07
CA THR A 55 -28.21 -27.52 3.88
C THR A 55 -28.26 -28.65 2.85
N PRO A 56 -29.43 -29.25 2.56
CA PRO A 56 -29.52 -30.42 1.67
C PRO A 56 -29.03 -30.15 0.25
N ALA A 57 -29.25 -28.92 -0.26
CA ALA A 57 -28.80 -28.48 -1.58
C ALA A 57 -27.27 -28.41 -1.72
N LEU A 58 -26.54 -28.39 -0.61
CA LEU A 58 -25.08 -28.27 -0.56
C LEU A 58 -24.40 -29.53 -0.02
N SER A 59 -25.16 -30.62 0.16
CA SER A 59 -24.67 -31.90 0.70
C SER A 59 -23.55 -32.54 -0.12
N TRP A 60 -23.43 -32.19 -1.40
CA TRP A 60 -22.36 -32.65 -2.28
C TRP A 60 -21.01 -31.93 -2.04
N ILE A 61 -21.01 -30.84 -1.28
CA ILE A 61 -19.81 -30.04 -0.98
C ILE A 61 -19.08 -30.68 0.20
N THR A 62 -17.99 -31.39 -0.09
CA THR A 62 -17.09 -31.93 0.93
C THR A 62 -16.19 -30.84 1.51
N LEU A 63 -15.66 -31.05 2.72
CA LEU A 63 -14.79 -30.08 3.40
C LEU A 63 -13.57 -29.65 2.55
N PRO A 64 -12.83 -30.54 1.85
CA PRO A 64 -11.74 -30.12 0.98
C PRO A 64 -12.21 -29.27 -0.21
N LEU A 65 -13.37 -29.62 -0.80
CA LEU A 65 -13.95 -28.86 -1.90
C LEU A 65 -14.35 -27.45 -1.43
N PHE A 66 -14.94 -27.33 -0.24
CA PHE A 66 -15.28 -26.05 0.35
C PHE A 66 -14.07 -25.14 0.51
N PHE A 67 -12.94 -25.64 1.03
CA PHE A 67 -11.71 -24.85 1.13
C PHE A 67 -11.15 -24.44 -0.24
N LEU A 68 -11.23 -25.31 -1.25
CA LEU A 68 -10.84 -24.96 -2.62
C LEU A 68 -11.73 -23.85 -3.21
N MET A 69 -13.03 -23.87 -2.94
CA MET A 69 -13.95 -22.80 -3.37
C MET A 69 -13.65 -21.48 -2.66
N VAL A 70 -13.39 -21.51 -1.35
CA VAL A 70 -13.03 -20.31 -0.60
C VAL A 70 -11.71 -19.73 -1.12
N LEU A 71 -10.72 -20.58 -1.40
CA LEU A 71 -9.44 -20.16 -1.97
C LEU A 71 -9.60 -19.58 -3.37
N SER A 72 -10.42 -20.19 -4.22
CA SER A 72 -10.66 -19.68 -5.58
C SER A 72 -11.41 -18.34 -5.55
N ALA A 73 -12.41 -18.18 -4.67
CA ALA A 73 -13.10 -16.92 -4.45
C ALA A 73 -12.15 -15.82 -3.96
N ALA A 74 -11.24 -16.15 -3.03
CA ALA A 74 -10.22 -15.22 -2.54
C ALA A 74 -9.25 -14.78 -3.66
N LEU A 75 -8.84 -15.69 -4.54
CA LEU A 75 -8.01 -15.37 -5.70
C LEU A 75 -8.73 -14.43 -6.69
N VAL A 76 -10.00 -14.70 -6.99
CA VAL A 76 -10.80 -13.82 -7.85
C VAL A 76 -10.93 -12.43 -7.22
N ALA A 77 -11.21 -12.36 -5.92
CA ALA A 77 -11.25 -11.10 -5.19
C ALA A 77 -9.90 -10.36 -5.25
N ALA A 78 -8.77 -11.06 -5.11
CA ALA A 78 -7.44 -10.47 -5.22
C ALA A 78 -7.19 -9.87 -6.62
N VAL A 79 -7.63 -10.54 -7.69
CA VAL A 79 -7.54 -10.01 -9.06
C VAL A 79 -8.39 -8.74 -9.21
N ILE A 80 -9.61 -8.74 -8.68
CA ILE A 80 -10.49 -7.56 -8.68
C ILE A 80 -9.84 -6.39 -7.94
N VAL A 81 -9.29 -6.65 -6.75
CA VAL A 81 -8.57 -5.65 -5.96
C VAL A 81 -7.42 -5.07 -6.78
N TRP A 82 -6.61 -5.93 -7.41
CA TRP A 82 -5.45 -5.51 -8.16
C TRP A 82 -5.78 -4.72 -9.42
N LYS A 83 -6.79 -5.15 -10.18
CA LYS A 83 -7.16 -4.51 -11.46
C LYS A 83 -8.05 -3.29 -11.31
N ILE A 84 -8.95 -3.29 -10.33
CA ILE A 84 -10.00 -2.27 -10.20
C ILE A 84 -9.71 -1.39 -9.00
N ILE A 85 -9.58 -1.96 -7.82
CA ILE A 85 -9.56 -1.16 -6.59
C ILE A 85 -8.27 -0.36 -6.48
N ILE A 86 -7.10 -0.98 -6.66
CA ILE A 86 -5.81 -0.28 -6.52
C ILE A 86 -5.69 0.93 -7.45
N PRO A 87 -5.94 0.81 -8.79
CA PRO A 87 -5.89 1.97 -9.66
C PRO A 87 -6.88 3.08 -9.27
N GLN A 88 -8.09 2.70 -8.85
CA GLN A 88 -9.12 3.66 -8.41
C GLN A 88 -8.72 4.36 -7.11
N THR A 89 -8.13 3.64 -6.15
CA THR A 89 -7.63 4.23 -4.90
C THR A 89 -6.49 5.21 -5.19
N ILE A 90 -5.57 4.88 -6.11
CA ILE A 90 -4.50 5.81 -6.52
C ILE A 90 -5.09 7.04 -7.22
N ALA A 91 -6.02 6.86 -8.14
CA ALA A 91 -6.69 7.95 -8.83
C ALA A 91 -7.45 8.88 -7.86
N TYR A 92 -8.12 8.29 -6.87
CA TYR A 92 -8.83 9.03 -5.83
C TYR A 92 -7.87 9.78 -4.88
N ALA A 93 -6.81 9.14 -4.42
CA ALA A 93 -5.78 9.76 -3.59
C ALA A 93 -5.11 10.93 -4.33
N ASN A 94 -4.83 10.75 -5.62
CA ASN A 94 -4.33 11.83 -6.47
C ASN A 94 -5.36 12.95 -6.55
N TYR A 95 -6.63 12.68 -6.92
CA TYR A 95 -7.68 13.69 -6.99
C TYR A 95 -7.83 14.48 -5.67
N GLN A 96 -7.83 13.80 -4.53
CA GLN A 96 -7.86 14.46 -3.23
C GLN A 96 -6.61 15.32 -3.00
N GLY A 97 -5.42 14.80 -3.33
CA GLY A 97 -4.17 15.55 -3.24
C GLY A 97 -4.12 16.78 -4.15
N TYR A 98 -4.78 16.74 -5.32
CA TYR A 98 -4.95 17.88 -6.22
C TYR A 98 -5.97 18.90 -5.68
N LYS A 99 -7.07 18.43 -5.08
CA LYS A 99 -8.16 19.29 -4.59
C LYS A 99 -7.87 19.93 -3.23
N HIS A 100 -6.94 19.39 -2.44
CA HIS A 100 -6.64 19.86 -1.08
C HIS A 100 -5.23 20.44 -0.92
N ASP A 101 -4.62 20.93 -2.01
CA ASP A 101 -3.31 21.59 -2.02
C ASP A 101 -2.25 20.82 -1.19
N ASN A 102 -1.99 19.59 -1.62
CA ASN A 102 -1.10 18.69 -0.90
C ASN A 102 0.29 19.33 -0.70
N PRO A 103 0.79 19.47 0.55
CA PRO A 103 2.08 20.11 0.82
C PRO A 103 3.25 19.48 0.05
N ILE A 104 3.17 18.19 -0.28
CA ILE A 104 4.17 17.49 -1.10
C ILE A 104 4.27 18.10 -2.51
N ARG A 105 3.16 18.55 -3.09
CA ARG A 105 3.18 19.23 -4.40
C ARG A 105 3.81 20.61 -4.32
N ARG A 106 3.54 21.34 -3.24
CA ARG A 106 4.16 22.66 -3.00
C ARG A 106 5.67 22.52 -2.88
N ASP A 107 6.13 21.53 -2.11
CA ASP A 107 7.55 21.24 -1.93
C ASP A 107 8.20 20.84 -3.27
N ILE A 108 7.54 20.02 -4.10
CA ILE A 108 8.04 19.65 -5.44
C ILE A 108 8.11 20.86 -6.38
N ALA A 109 7.09 21.73 -6.38
CA ALA A 109 7.09 22.93 -7.19
C ALA A 109 8.21 23.90 -6.79
N GLU A 110 8.42 24.06 -5.47
CA GLU A 110 9.50 24.87 -4.91
C GLU A 110 10.88 24.30 -5.29
N ILE A 111 11.05 22.97 -5.21
CA ILE A 111 12.28 22.29 -5.65
C ILE A 111 12.50 22.48 -7.15
N LYS A 112 11.45 22.37 -7.98
CA LYS A 112 11.55 22.56 -9.43
C LYS A 112 11.97 23.98 -9.79
N GLN A 113 11.39 25.00 -9.14
CA GLN A 113 11.82 26.39 -9.30
C GLN A 113 13.28 26.59 -8.90
N MET A 114 13.71 26.03 -7.77
CA MET A 114 15.10 26.13 -7.32
C MET A 114 16.10 25.46 -8.27
N LEU A 115 15.70 24.38 -8.95
CA LEU A 115 16.54 23.73 -9.96
C LEU A 115 16.57 24.53 -11.26
N GLN A 116 15.46 25.15 -11.63
CA GLN A 116 15.38 25.97 -12.83
C GLN A 116 16.21 27.26 -12.67
N ASP A 117 16.08 27.95 -11.53
CA ASP A 117 16.86 29.14 -11.19
C ASP A 117 18.37 28.85 -11.06
N LYS A 118 18.74 27.68 -10.51
CA LYS A 118 20.15 27.24 -10.48
C LYS A 118 20.68 26.81 -11.84
N GLY A 119 19.81 26.36 -12.74
CA GLY A 119 20.14 26.05 -14.13
C GLY A 119 20.41 27.31 -14.95
N THR A 120 19.64 28.38 -14.70
CA THR A 120 19.86 29.70 -15.32
C THR A 120 21.05 30.46 -14.74
N GLU A 121 21.41 30.27 -13.46
CA GLU A 121 22.68 30.80 -12.91
C GLU A 121 23.94 30.15 -13.50
N ASN A 122 23.85 28.91 -13.99
CA ASN A 122 24.94 28.18 -14.65
C ASN A 122 24.75 28.12 -16.18
N GLY A 123 24.48 29.26 -16.83
CA GLY A 123 24.83 29.51 -18.24
C GLY A 123 24.56 28.40 -19.27
N GLY A 124 23.47 27.64 -19.15
CA GLY A 124 23.05 26.62 -20.10
C GLY A 124 21.79 27.05 -20.85
N THR A 125 22.00 27.70 -21.99
CA THR A 125 21.12 28.05 -23.12
C THR A 125 19.59 27.84 -23.02
N PRO A 126 18.77 28.85 -23.39
CA PRO A 126 17.32 28.67 -23.55
C PRO A 126 16.97 27.86 -24.80
N ASP A 127 15.89 27.09 -24.65
CA ASP A 127 14.96 26.54 -25.64
C ASP A 127 15.50 25.60 -26.74
N GLN A 128 14.92 24.40 -26.79
CA GLN A 128 14.24 23.96 -28.00
C GLN A 128 12.89 23.32 -27.66
N GLU A 129 11.82 24.02 -28.05
CA GLU A 129 10.52 23.45 -28.36
C GLU A 129 10.70 22.25 -29.29
N VAL A 130 10.03 21.13 -28.99
CA VAL A 130 9.82 20.06 -29.96
C VAL A 130 8.46 20.33 -30.61
N PRO A 131 8.40 20.74 -31.88
CA PRO A 131 7.16 20.88 -32.62
C PRO A 131 6.59 19.50 -32.99
N GLU A 132 5.28 19.38 -32.81
CA GLU A 132 4.30 18.35 -33.25
C GLU A 132 4.63 16.86 -33.08
#